data_AF-A0A916W720-F1
#
_entry.id   AF-A0A916W720-F1
#
_cell.length_a   1.000
_cell.length_b   1.000
_cell.length_c   1.000
_cell.angle_alpha   90.00
_cell.angle_beta   90.00
_cell.angle_gamma   90.00
#
_symmetry.space_group_name_H-M   'P 1'
#
loop_
_entity.id
_entity.type
_entity.pdbx_description
1 polymer ?
#
loop_
_entity_poly.entity_id
_entity_poly.type
_entity_poly.pdbx_seq_one_letter_code
_entity_poly.pdbx_strand_id
1 'polypeptide(L)'
;MNFNFQESIQILERTPKTLQNLLTDISPEWYKINEGEGTWTPLEVIEHLIEGEKTDWLKRTEKIINPELDNMFEEFNRFTHLAKPVRKIEVALEEFATLRAENLSKLINFKIKEEDLDKVGIHPEFGEVTLQQLLATWVVHDLTHISQIVRVMANRYKDDVGPWISYLSILQK
;
A
#
# COMPACT_ATOMS: atom_id res chain seq x y z
N MET A 1 -2.31 16.77 -15.71
CA MET A 1 -2.30 15.71 -14.68
C MET A 1 -3.34 14.68 -15.08
N ASN A 2 -3.14 13.40 -14.75
CA ASN A 2 -4.02 12.29 -15.17
C ASN A 2 -4.92 11.75 -14.04
N PHE A 3 -4.94 12.42 -12.89
CA PHE A 3 -5.69 11.91 -11.74
C PHE A 3 -7.19 11.91 -12.05
N ASN A 4 -7.82 10.76 -11.82
CA ASN A 4 -9.27 10.62 -11.81
C ASN A 4 -9.67 9.85 -10.55
N PHE A 5 -10.62 10.41 -9.80
CA PHE A 5 -11.04 9.82 -8.53
C PHE A 5 -11.63 8.42 -8.72
N GLN A 6 -12.50 8.22 -9.70
CA GLN A 6 -13.15 6.92 -9.94
C GLN A 6 -12.15 5.87 -10.42
N GLU A 7 -11.21 6.24 -11.29
CA GLU A 7 -10.14 5.33 -11.73
C GLU A 7 -9.19 4.96 -10.58
N SER A 8 -8.93 5.89 -9.66
CA SER A 8 -8.13 5.61 -8.46
C SER A 8 -8.82 4.59 -7.54
N ILE A 9 -10.13 4.73 -7.31
CA ILE A 9 -10.92 3.77 -6.53
C ILE A 9 -10.84 2.37 -7.16
N GLN A 10 -10.90 2.26 -8.49
CA GLN A 10 -10.84 0.95 -9.17
C GLN A 10 -9.58 0.16 -8.82
N ILE A 11 -8.42 0.82 -8.72
CA ILE A 11 -7.16 0.16 -8.35
C ILE A 11 -7.16 -0.21 -6.87
N LEU A 12 -7.51 0.74 -5.99
CA LEU A 12 -7.53 0.51 -4.54
C LEU A 12 -8.51 -0.61 -4.15
N GLU A 13 -9.65 -0.71 -4.81
CA GLU A 13 -10.63 -1.79 -4.65
C GLU A 13 -10.05 -3.17 -5.00
N ARG A 14 -9.20 -3.23 -6.03
CA ARG A 14 -8.68 -4.48 -6.59
C ARG A 14 -7.45 -5.00 -5.87
N THR A 15 -6.69 -4.15 -5.18
CA THR A 15 -5.44 -4.56 -4.53
C THR A 15 -5.62 -5.72 -3.54
N PRO A 16 -6.58 -5.70 -2.59
CA PRO A 16 -6.74 -6.82 -1.66
C PRO A 16 -7.04 -8.14 -2.36
N LYS A 17 -7.93 -8.14 -3.37
CA LYS A 17 -8.28 -9.37 -4.09
C LYS A 17 -7.14 -9.88 -4.97
N THR A 18 -6.38 -8.97 -5.56
CA THR A 18 -5.15 -9.30 -6.32
C THR A 18 -4.15 -10.03 -5.43
N LEU A 19 -3.88 -9.50 -4.23
CA LEU A 19 -2.93 -10.10 -3.28
C LEU A 19 -3.46 -11.40 -2.69
N GLN A 20 -4.76 -11.49 -2.38
CA GLN A 20 -5.39 -12.74 -1.95
C GLN A 20 -5.20 -13.84 -2.99
N ASN A 21 -5.50 -13.56 -4.26
CA ASN A 21 -5.38 -14.56 -5.32
C ASN A 21 -3.93 -14.98 -5.57
N LEU A 22 -2.95 -14.10 -5.30
CA LEU A 22 -1.53 -14.39 -5.47
C LEU A 22 -0.93 -15.20 -4.30
N LEU A 23 -1.41 -14.98 -3.08
CA LEU A 23 -0.71 -15.39 -1.85
C LEU A 23 -1.48 -16.42 -0.98
N THR A 24 -2.74 -16.73 -1.30
CA THR A 24 -3.53 -17.76 -0.59
C THR A 24 -3.20 -19.16 -1.10
N ASP A 25 -3.23 -20.17 -0.23
CA ASP A 25 -3.05 -21.59 -0.56
C ASP A 25 -1.72 -21.94 -1.26
N ILE A 26 -0.67 -21.14 -1.03
CA ILE A 26 0.70 -21.43 -1.49
C ILE A 26 1.61 -21.77 -0.30
N SER A 27 2.77 -22.38 -0.61
CA SER A 27 3.77 -22.69 0.39
C SER A 27 4.20 -21.44 1.19
N PRO A 28 4.34 -21.54 2.54
CA PRO A 28 4.83 -20.44 3.36
C PRO A 28 6.15 -19.83 2.92
N GLU A 29 6.96 -20.63 2.25
CA GLU A 29 8.25 -20.23 1.73
C GLU A 29 8.14 -19.12 0.66
N TRP A 30 6.99 -18.94 0.01
CA TRP A 30 6.78 -17.85 -0.94
C TRP A 30 6.57 -16.49 -0.28
N TYR A 31 6.08 -16.46 0.96
CA TYR A 31 5.76 -15.23 1.67
C TYR A 31 6.60 -14.98 2.92
N LYS A 32 7.59 -15.84 3.18
CA LYS A 32 8.59 -15.70 4.27
C LYS A 32 10.00 -15.37 3.77
N ILE A 33 10.24 -15.40 2.46
CA ILE A 33 11.50 -14.96 1.86
C ILE A 33 11.53 -13.45 1.69
N ASN A 34 12.72 -12.89 1.54
CA ASN A 34 12.96 -11.49 1.21
C ASN A 34 14.08 -11.36 0.17
N GLU A 35 14.56 -10.14 -0.06
CA GLU A 35 15.62 -9.80 -1.01
C GLU A 35 16.98 -9.56 -0.33
N GLY A 36 17.18 -10.09 0.87
CA GLY A 36 18.38 -9.91 1.68
C GLY A 36 18.16 -9.09 2.94
N GLU A 37 19.26 -8.82 3.66
CA GLU A 37 19.24 -8.12 4.94
C GLU A 37 18.58 -6.73 4.82
N GLY A 38 17.71 -6.41 5.77
CA GLY A 38 16.99 -5.13 5.81
C GLY A 38 15.82 -5.00 4.82
N THR A 39 15.47 -6.07 4.10
CA THR A 39 14.33 -6.08 3.16
C THR A 39 13.13 -6.85 3.73
N TRP A 40 11.93 -6.47 3.28
CA TRP A 40 10.69 -7.05 3.77
C TRP A 40 10.26 -8.30 2.98
N THR A 41 9.73 -9.25 3.71
CA THR A 41 8.97 -10.39 3.19
C THR A 41 7.61 -9.96 2.65
N PRO A 42 6.94 -10.74 1.78
CA PRO A 42 5.59 -10.44 1.35
C PRO A 42 4.61 -10.28 2.51
N LEU A 43 4.74 -11.09 3.57
CA LEU A 43 3.91 -10.93 4.77
C LEU A 43 4.13 -9.57 5.44
N GLU A 44 5.38 -9.14 5.64
CA GLU A 44 5.69 -7.82 6.21
C GLU A 44 5.17 -6.68 5.32
N VAL A 45 5.21 -6.83 4.00
CA VAL A 45 4.62 -5.86 3.07
C VAL A 45 3.10 -5.78 3.26
N ILE A 46 2.39 -6.90 3.44
CA ILE A 46 0.95 -6.88 3.74
C ILE A 46 0.68 -6.18 5.08
N GLU A 47 1.47 -6.48 6.12
CA GLU A 47 1.32 -5.81 7.42
C GLU A 47 1.56 -4.30 7.32
N HIS A 48 2.53 -3.87 6.52
CA HIS A 48 2.77 -2.46 6.23
C HIS A 48 1.57 -1.78 5.54
N LEU A 49 0.96 -2.44 4.55
CA LEU A 49 -0.25 -1.95 3.90
C LEU A 49 -1.39 -1.77 4.92
N ILE A 50 -1.56 -2.72 5.84
CA ILE A 50 -2.54 -2.65 6.93
C ILE A 50 -2.30 -1.44 7.84
N GLU A 51 -1.04 -1.12 8.17
CA GLU A 51 -0.74 0.08 8.96
C GLU A 51 -1.10 1.37 8.21
N GLY A 52 -0.85 1.40 6.90
CA GLY A 52 -1.27 2.50 6.02
C GLY A 52 -2.79 2.70 6.06
N GLU A 53 -3.58 1.62 5.96
CA GLU A 53 -5.04 1.68 6.07
C GLU A 53 -5.53 2.21 7.43
N LYS A 54 -4.84 1.85 8.52
CA LYS A 54 -5.25 2.24 9.88
C LYS A 54 -4.88 3.67 10.24
N THR A 55 -3.77 4.18 9.71
CA THR A 55 -3.13 5.36 10.28
C THR A 55 -2.70 6.43 9.29
N ASP A 56 -2.73 6.17 7.99
CA ASP A 56 -2.21 7.10 6.99
C ASP A 56 -3.35 7.69 6.15
N TRP A 57 -3.81 6.97 5.12
CA TRP A 57 -4.54 7.53 3.99
C TRP A 57 -5.82 8.26 4.34
N LEU A 58 -6.73 7.58 5.05
CA LEU A 58 -8.03 8.15 5.36
C LEU A 58 -7.93 9.22 6.45
N LYS A 59 -7.05 9.04 7.44
CA LYS A 59 -6.81 10.05 8.49
C LYS A 59 -6.30 11.37 7.91
N ARG A 60 -5.33 11.28 6.98
CA ARG A 60 -4.81 12.47 6.29
C ARG A 60 -5.86 13.08 5.36
N THR A 61 -6.66 12.27 4.69
CA THR A 61 -7.81 12.75 3.92
C THR A 61 -8.78 13.54 4.79
N GLU A 62 -9.18 13.00 5.95
CA GLU A 62 -10.07 13.64 6.91
C GLU A 62 -9.51 14.99 7.40
N LYS A 63 -8.22 15.05 7.73
CA LYS A 63 -7.53 16.30 8.12
C LYS A 63 -7.55 17.36 7.01
N ILE A 64 -7.48 16.96 5.74
CA ILE A 64 -7.50 17.92 4.62
C ILE A 64 -8.92 18.44 4.36
N ILE A 65 -9.93 17.58 4.42
CA ILE A 65 -11.30 17.94 4.00
C ILE A 65 -12.13 18.58 5.11
N ASN A 66 -11.82 18.29 6.37
CA ASN A 66 -12.58 18.78 7.52
C ASN A 66 -11.99 20.09 8.07
N PRO A 67 -12.69 21.23 7.92
CA PRO A 67 -12.18 22.54 8.36
C PRO A 67 -12.05 22.68 9.88
N GLU A 68 -12.67 21.79 10.66
CA GLU A 68 -12.59 21.80 12.13
C GLU A 68 -11.35 21.07 12.67
N LEU A 69 -10.60 20.37 11.81
CA LEU A 69 -9.39 19.65 12.20
C LEU A 69 -8.13 20.43 11.84
N ASP A 70 -7.09 20.22 12.64
CA ASP A 70 -5.74 20.66 12.28
C ASP A 70 -5.24 19.86 11.05
N ASN A 71 -4.92 20.60 9.99
CA ASN A 71 -4.46 20.05 8.72
C ASN A 71 -2.99 19.59 8.75
N MET A 72 -2.28 19.75 9.88
CA MET A 72 -0.94 19.19 10.09
C MET A 72 -0.98 17.68 10.29
N PHE A 73 -0.21 16.94 9.51
CA PHE A 73 -0.17 15.48 9.60
C PHE A 73 0.70 14.99 10.76
N GLU A 74 0.28 13.90 11.36
CA GLU A 74 1.12 13.13 12.30
C GLU A 74 2.26 12.46 11.53
N GLU A 75 3.39 12.25 12.23
CA GLU A 75 4.50 11.45 11.71
C GLU A 75 4.05 10.00 11.53
N PHE A 76 4.36 9.43 10.36
CA PHE A 76 4.02 8.06 10.03
C PHE A 76 5.28 7.18 10.12
N ASN A 77 5.33 6.31 11.13
CA ASN A 77 6.40 5.33 11.24
C ASN A 77 6.13 4.12 10.33
N ARG A 78 6.74 4.13 9.14
CA ARG A 78 6.64 3.06 8.13
C ARG A 78 7.14 1.69 8.59
N PHE A 79 7.83 1.59 9.73
CA PHE A 79 8.38 0.33 10.27
C PHE A 79 7.56 -0.24 11.42
N THR A 80 6.42 0.36 11.77
CA THR A 80 5.56 -0.07 12.91
C THR A 80 5.17 -1.54 12.83
N HIS A 81 4.96 -2.06 11.61
CA HIS A 81 4.58 -3.45 11.37
C HIS A 81 5.66 -4.47 11.82
N LEU A 82 6.95 -4.10 11.79
CA LEU A 82 8.06 -5.01 12.12
C LEU A 82 8.11 -5.41 13.60
N ALA A 83 7.47 -4.64 14.48
CA ALA A 83 7.38 -4.94 15.90
C ALA A 83 6.21 -5.90 16.24
N LYS A 84 5.39 -6.29 15.25
CA LYS A 84 4.20 -7.12 15.47
C LYS A 84 4.53 -8.62 15.42
N PRO A 85 3.79 -9.45 16.17
CA PRO A 85 3.96 -10.89 16.09
C PRO A 85 3.58 -11.41 14.70
N VAL A 86 4.39 -12.34 14.17
CA VAL A 86 4.11 -13.02 12.91
C VAL A 86 2.82 -13.82 13.02
N ARG A 87 1.91 -13.62 12.05
CA ARG A 87 0.65 -14.34 11.95
C ARG A 87 0.50 -15.05 10.60
N LYS A 88 -0.58 -15.83 10.47
CA LYS A 88 -0.96 -16.47 9.21
C LYS A 88 -1.28 -15.43 8.15
N ILE A 89 -0.80 -15.65 6.92
CA ILE A 89 -0.97 -14.69 5.83
C ILE A 89 -2.44 -14.47 5.48
N GLU A 90 -3.26 -15.50 5.61
CA GLU A 90 -4.70 -15.44 5.31
C GLU A 90 -5.41 -14.45 6.25
N VAL A 91 -4.99 -14.40 7.52
CA VAL A 91 -5.54 -13.46 8.52
C VAL A 91 -5.14 -12.03 8.17
N ALA A 92 -3.91 -11.80 7.74
CA ALA A 92 -3.45 -10.47 7.33
C ALA A 92 -4.17 -10.01 6.05
N LEU A 93 -4.33 -10.88 5.06
CA LEU A 93 -5.04 -10.60 3.82
C LEU A 93 -6.53 -10.28 4.05
N GLU A 94 -7.19 -10.99 4.97
CA GLU A 94 -8.58 -10.74 5.33
C GLU A 94 -8.75 -9.39 6.05
N GLU A 95 -7.87 -9.08 7.00
CA GLU A 95 -7.88 -7.77 7.67
C GLU A 95 -7.64 -6.63 6.68
N PHE A 96 -6.64 -6.77 5.80
CA PHE A 96 -6.37 -5.77 4.77
C PHE A 96 -7.58 -5.53 3.86
N ALA A 97 -8.23 -6.61 3.40
CA ALA A 97 -9.43 -6.49 2.57
C ALA A 97 -10.59 -5.80 3.31
N THR A 98 -10.79 -6.13 4.58
CA THR A 98 -11.83 -5.52 5.43
C THR A 98 -11.58 -4.01 5.58
N LEU A 99 -10.36 -3.63 6.01
CA LEU A 99 -9.99 -2.23 6.20
C LEU A 99 -10.08 -1.43 4.91
N ARG A 100 -9.62 -2.00 3.79
CA ARG A 100 -9.71 -1.34 2.48
C ARG A 100 -11.16 -1.08 2.09
N ALA A 101 -12.05 -2.06 2.24
CA ALA A 101 -13.46 -1.89 1.91
C ALA A 101 -14.12 -0.81 2.79
N GLU A 102 -13.82 -0.80 4.09
CA GLU A 102 -14.31 0.23 5.02
C GLU A 102 -13.79 1.63 4.66
N ASN A 103 -12.50 1.75 4.38
CA ASN A 103 -11.87 3.03 4.05
C ASN A 103 -12.37 3.59 2.71
N LEU A 104 -12.54 2.75 1.68
CA LEU A 104 -13.11 3.19 0.41
C LEU A 104 -14.58 3.60 0.55
N SER A 105 -15.36 2.87 1.35
CA SER A 105 -16.74 3.26 1.67
C SER A 105 -16.80 4.64 2.32
N LYS A 106 -15.93 4.91 3.30
CA LYS A 106 -15.83 6.24 3.94
C LYS A 106 -15.38 7.31 2.94
N LEU A 107 -14.34 7.04 2.15
CA LEU A 107 -13.83 7.96 1.14
C LEU A 107 -14.90 8.36 0.12
N ILE A 108 -15.70 7.39 -0.37
CA ILE A 108 -16.83 7.66 -1.27
C ILE A 108 -17.90 8.50 -0.57
N ASN A 109 -18.18 8.22 0.72
CA ASN A 109 -19.17 8.95 1.50
C ASN A 109 -18.77 10.39 1.84
N PHE A 110 -17.47 10.74 1.78
CA PHE A 110 -17.04 12.13 1.86
C PHE A 110 -17.52 12.99 0.70
N LYS A 111 -17.97 12.38 -0.42
CA LYS A 111 -18.50 13.10 -1.59
C LYS A 111 -17.55 14.21 -2.07
N ILE A 112 -16.26 13.87 -2.10
CA ILE A 112 -15.17 14.76 -2.55
C ILE A 112 -15.52 15.30 -3.93
N LYS A 113 -15.53 16.62 -4.06
CA LYS A 113 -15.71 17.33 -5.32
C LYS A 113 -14.36 17.67 -5.93
N GLU A 114 -14.39 18.10 -7.18
CA GLU A 114 -13.18 18.55 -7.89
C GLU A 114 -12.48 19.71 -7.16
N GLU A 115 -13.25 20.67 -6.62
CA GLU A 115 -12.73 21.79 -5.82
C GLU A 115 -12.04 21.35 -4.52
N ASP A 116 -12.38 20.18 -3.97
CA ASP A 116 -11.76 19.66 -2.76
C ASP A 116 -10.37 19.07 -3.03
N LEU A 117 -10.06 18.71 -4.29
CA LEU A 117 -8.79 18.07 -4.67
C LEU A 117 -7.58 19.00 -4.47
N ASP A 118 -7.80 20.31 -4.56
CA ASP A 118 -6.80 21.34 -4.35
C ASP A 118 -6.65 21.75 -2.87
N LYS A 119 -7.48 21.22 -1.95
CA LYS A 119 -7.31 21.47 -0.52
C LYS A 119 -5.99 20.89 -0.02
N VAL A 120 -5.40 21.59 0.95
CA VAL A 120 -4.03 21.36 1.40
C VAL A 120 -3.97 20.84 2.83
N GLY A 121 -3.13 19.83 3.04
CA GLY A 121 -2.62 19.43 4.35
C GLY A 121 -1.13 19.74 4.47
N ILE A 122 -0.62 19.77 5.70
CA ILE A 122 0.79 20.06 5.99
C ILE A 122 1.51 18.78 6.37
N HIS A 123 2.31 18.25 5.44
CA HIS A 123 3.20 17.12 5.69
C HIS A 123 4.44 17.58 6.48
N PRO A 124 4.87 16.85 7.51
CA PRO A 124 5.99 17.26 8.37
C PRO A 124 7.32 17.46 7.61
N GLU A 125 7.52 16.73 6.51
CA GLU A 125 8.74 16.81 5.69
C GLU A 125 8.57 17.65 4.40
N PHE A 126 7.38 17.62 3.78
CA PHE A 126 7.19 18.19 2.43
C PHE A 126 6.51 19.57 2.48
N GLY A 127 5.98 19.98 3.63
CA GLY A 127 5.13 21.15 3.74
C GLY A 127 3.77 20.90 3.11
N GLU A 128 3.27 21.86 2.34
CA GLU A 128 1.96 21.79 1.71
C GLU A 128 1.87 20.65 0.69
N VAL A 129 0.86 19.79 0.85
CA VAL A 129 0.48 18.75 -0.11
C VAL A 129 -1.02 18.76 -0.33
N THR A 130 -1.46 18.51 -1.57
CA THR A 130 -2.88 18.55 -1.91
C THR A 130 -3.58 17.20 -1.68
N LEU A 131 -4.90 17.22 -1.52
CA LEU A 131 -5.71 16.00 -1.46
C LEU A 131 -5.51 15.12 -2.70
N GLN A 132 -5.43 15.73 -3.89
CA GLN A 132 -5.14 15.00 -5.12
C GLN A 132 -3.82 14.22 -5.05
N GLN A 133 -2.76 14.87 -4.54
CA GLN A 133 -1.45 14.25 -4.41
C GLN A 133 -1.49 13.09 -3.41
N LEU A 134 -2.19 13.25 -2.29
CA LEU A 134 -2.36 12.18 -1.29
C LEU A 134 -3.06 10.96 -1.89
N LEU A 135 -4.21 11.15 -2.56
CA LEU A 135 -4.98 10.05 -3.14
C LEU A 135 -4.24 9.37 -4.29
N ALA A 136 -3.55 10.14 -5.14
CA ALA A 136 -2.68 9.58 -6.17
C ALA A 136 -1.53 8.75 -5.55
N THR A 137 -0.97 9.23 -4.44
CA THR A 137 0.10 8.52 -3.72
C THR A 137 -0.41 7.21 -3.13
N TRP A 138 -1.63 7.15 -2.60
CA TRP A 138 -2.22 5.90 -2.11
C TRP A 138 -2.28 4.83 -3.21
N VAL A 139 -2.72 5.19 -4.42
CA VAL A 139 -2.74 4.27 -5.57
C VAL A 139 -1.32 3.79 -5.92
N VAL A 140 -0.37 4.72 -6.02
CA VAL A 140 1.02 4.38 -6.38
C VAL A 140 1.71 3.57 -5.27
N HIS A 141 1.35 3.78 -4.01
CA HIS A 141 1.85 3.03 -2.86
C HIS A 141 1.45 1.55 -2.95
N ASP A 142 0.18 1.27 -3.23
CA ASP A 142 -0.31 -0.08 -3.51
C ASP A 142 0.49 -0.74 -4.64
N LEU A 143 0.65 -0.06 -5.78
CA LEU A 143 1.37 -0.58 -6.94
C LEU A 143 2.86 -0.81 -6.66
N THR A 144 3.46 0.07 -5.84
CA THR A 144 4.85 -0.07 -5.39
C THR A 144 5.04 -1.34 -4.57
N HIS A 145 4.10 -1.63 -3.66
CA HIS A 145 4.18 -2.79 -2.79
C HIS A 145 3.74 -4.10 -3.48
N ILE A 146 2.82 -4.06 -4.45
CA ILE A 146 2.58 -5.19 -5.35
C ILE A 146 3.85 -5.53 -6.12
N SER A 147 4.52 -4.52 -6.70
CA SER A 147 5.80 -4.72 -7.41
C SER A 147 6.86 -5.31 -6.49
N GLN A 148 6.96 -4.83 -5.24
CA GLN A 148 7.87 -5.39 -4.24
C GLN A 148 7.58 -6.87 -3.97
N ILE A 149 6.33 -7.23 -3.69
CA ILE A 149 5.92 -8.62 -3.44
C ILE A 149 6.31 -9.52 -4.62
N VAL A 150 5.96 -9.14 -5.84
CA VAL A 150 6.24 -9.94 -7.04
C VAL A 150 7.75 -10.10 -7.25
N ARG A 151 8.54 -9.05 -6.97
CA ARG A 151 9.99 -9.07 -7.10
C ARG A 151 10.65 -9.97 -6.06
N VAL A 152 10.21 -9.89 -4.80
CA VAL A 152 10.64 -10.78 -3.71
C VAL A 152 10.33 -12.24 -4.04
N MET A 153 9.12 -12.53 -4.54
CA MET A 153 8.74 -13.88 -4.97
C MET A 153 9.64 -14.35 -6.12
N ALA A 154 9.84 -13.53 -7.15
CA ALA A 154 10.71 -13.90 -8.27
C ALA A 154 12.15 -14.19 -7.82
N ASN A 155 12.68 -13.39 -6.87
CA ASN A 155 14.03 -13.54 -6.34
C ASN A 155 14.29 -14.93 -5.74
N ARG A 156 13.24 -15.66 -5.32
CA ARG A 156 13.34 -17.05 -4.86
C ARG A 156 14.07 -17.96 -5.85
N TYR A 157 13.87 -17.73 -7.15
CA TYR A 157 14.43 -18.54 -8.23
C TYR A 157 15.59 -17.86 -8.95
N LYS A 158 16.22 -16.84 -8.34
CA LYS A 158 17.29 -16.07 -8.98
C LYS A 158 18.42 -16.95 -9.49
N ASP A 159 18.85 -17.94 -8.70
CA ASP A 159 19.91 -18.87 -9.09
C ASP A 159 19.38 -20.03 -9.95
N ASP A 160 18.11 -20.43 -9.74
CA ASP A 160 17.47 -21.55 -10.46
C ASP A 160 17.21 -21.26 -11.94
N VAL A 161 16.99 -19.99 -12.31
CA VAL A 161 16.73 -19.60 -13.70
C VAL A 161 17.98 -19.64 -14.59
N GLY A 162 19.17 -19.89 -14.04
CA GLY A 162 20.41 -20.04 -14.82
C GLY A 162 20.64 -18.91 -15.84
N PRO A 163 20.99 -19.21 -17.11
CA PRO A 163 21.30 -18.19 -18.09
C PRO A 163 20.09 -17.35 -18.54
N TRP A 164 18.85 -17.80 -18.29
CA TRP A 164 17.66 -17.00 -18.62
C TRP A 164 17.55 -15.72 -17.79
N ILE A 165 18.31 -15.60 -16.70
CA ILE A 165 18.41 -14.36 -15.91
C ILE A 165 18.76 -13.13 -16.78
N SER A 166 19.47 -13.32 -17.90
CA SER A 166 19.80 -12.23 -18.84
C SER A 166 18.58 -11.62 -19.54
N TYR A 167 17.44 -12.32 -19.56
CA TYR A 167 16.18 -11.84 -20.16
C TYR A 167 15.11 -11.45 -19.12
N LEU A 168 15.36 -11.69 -17.84
CA LEU A 168 14.39 -11.49 -16.77
C LEU A 168 14.72 -10.21 -15.98
N SER A 169 14.25 -9.06 -16.47
CA SER A 169 14.51 -7.74 -15.86
C SER A 169 14.13 -7.63 -14.37
N ILE A 170 13.18 -8.44 -13.92
CA ILE A 170 12.76 -8.51 -12.51
C ILE A 170 13.87 -9.05 -11.58
N LEU A 171 14.82 -9.82 -12.10
CA LEU A 171 15.95 -10.42 -11.35
C LEU A 171 17.27 -9.67 -11.54
N GLN A 172 17.28 -8.62 -12.37
CA GLN A 172 18.48 -7.85 -12.74
C GLN A 172 18.70 -6.62 -11.84
N LYS A 173 17.90 -6.48 -10.79
CA LYS A 173 18.04 -5.43 -9.78
C LYS A 173 18.86 -5.90 -8.59
#